data_AF-A0A644Z291-F1
#
_entry.id   AF-A0A644Z291-F1
#
_cell.length_a   1.000
_cell.length_b   1.000
_cell.length_c   1.000
_cell.angle_alpha   90.00
_cell.angle_beta   90.00
_cell.angle_gamma   90.00
#
_symmetry.space_group_name_H-M   'P 1'
#
loop_
_entity.id
_entity.type
_entity.pdbx_description
1 polymer ?
#
loop_
_entity_poly.entity_id
_entity_poly.type
_entity_poly.pdbx_seq_one_letter_code
_entity_poly.pdbx_strand_id
1 'polypeptide(L)'
;MADEETPPSILWKDKETKKLIKKKKNGRLIVCWVCPCCKPRVIASQITNANTGPKTWNLRPYQGDKIGLPGHRWRIRDVGESHHNNSDASCSGTIYNNGTIDGNGKLTGLPDEFVSGYGYNGYMELQQGCVRDDGSIEWPCPNG
;
A
#
# COMPACT_ATOMS: atom_id res chain seq x y z
N MET A 1 -19.33 25.36 -1.58
CA MET A 1 -18.22 24.49 -2.00
C MET A 1 -17.12 24.65 -0.96
N ALA A 2 -16.45 23.58 -0.55
CA ALA A 2 -15.23 23.69 0.24
C ALA A 2 -14.05 23.71 -0.74
N ASP A 3 -13.17 24.70 -0.62
CA ASP A 3 -11.89 24.69 -1.31
C ASP A 3 -11.09 23.47 -0.82
N GLU A 4 -10.78 22.55 -1.73
CA GLU A 4 -9.77 21.53 -1.46
C GLU A 4 -8.40 22.20 -1.46
N GLU A 5 -7.97 22.67 -0.28
CA GLU A 5 -6.61 23.18 -0.08
C GLU A 5 -5.59 22.12 -0.55
N THR A 6 -4.99 22.37 -1.71
CA THR A 6 -3.96 21.49 -2.26
C THR A 6 -2.78 21.45 -1.28
N PRO A 7 -2.44 20.28 -0.70
CA PRO A 7 -1.40 20.22 0.32
C PRO A 7 -0.06 20.67 -0.26
N PRO A 8 0.78 21.36 0.53
CA PRO A 8 2.00 21.96 0.04
C PRO A 8 2.94 20.90 -0.57
N SER A 9 3.46 21.22 -1.74
CA SER A 9 4.45 20.40 -2.43
C SER A 9 5.82 20.53 -1.75
N ILE A 10 6.21 19.52 -0.98
CA ILE A 10 7.42 19.56 -0.15
C ILE A 10 8.65 19.07 -0.93
N LEU A 11 9.74 19.85 -0.84
CA LEU A 11 11.08 19.45 -1.26
C LEU A 11 11.76 18.65 -0.15
N TRP A 12 12.01 17.36 -0.39
CA TRP A 12 12.59 16.48 0.62
C TRP A 12 14.10 16.68 0.77
N LYS A 13 14.53 16.89 2.01
CA LYS A 13 15.94 16.84 2.42
C LYS A 13 16.24 15.47 3.00
N ASP A 14 17.39 14.94 2.65
CA ASP A 14 17.98 13.77 3.30
C ASP A 14 18.16 14.03 4.82
N LYS A 15 17.86 13.02 5.65
CA LYS A 15 17.76 13.19 7.11
C LYS A 15 19.13 13.45 7.74
N GLU A 16 20.17 12.81 7.23
CA GLU A 16 21.53 12.86 7.78
C GLU A 16 22.33 14.02 7.20
N THR A 17 22.43 14.10 5.86
CA THR A 17 23.27 15.09 5.16
C THR A 17 22.58 16.44 4.94
N LYS A 18 21.27 16.55 5.20
CA LYS A 18 20.41 17.73 4.95
C LYS A 18 20.34 18.20 3.49
N LYS A 19 20.88 17.44 2.53
CA LYS A 19 20.90 17.77 1.11
C LYS A 19 19.55 17.46 0.45
N LEU A 20 19.18 18.24 -0.57
CA LEU A 20 17.96 17.99 -1.35
C LEU A 20 18.08 16.68 -2.15
N ILE A 21 17.02 15.87 -2.12
CA ILE A 21 17.00 14.58 -2.80
C ILE A 21 16.74 14.77 -4.30
N LYS A 22 17.68 14.29 -5.12
CA LYS A 22 17.60 14.28 -6.60
C LYS A 22 17.54 12.85 -7.14
N LYS A 23 16.77 12.61 -8.21
CA LYS A 23 16.80 11.33 -8.93
C LYS A 23 18.18 11.14 -9.58
N LYS A 24 18.89 10.05 -9.23
CA LYS A 24 20.23 9.73 -9.76
C LYS A 24 20.27 9.71 -11.30
N LYS A 25 19.23 9.19 -11.95
CA LYS A 25 19.16 8.98 -13.42
C LYS A 25 19.06 10.28 -14.25
N ASN A 26 18.52 11.38 -13.71
CA ASN A 26 18.26 12.59 -14.50
C ASN A 26 18.40 13.93 -13.73
N GLY A 27 18.93 13.90 -12.50
CA GLY A 27 19.21 15.11 -11.71
C GLY A 27 17.99 15.87 -11.20
N ARG A 28 16.76 15.49 -11.55
CA ARG A 28 15.54 16.21 -11.14
C ARG A 28 15.33 16.12 -9.62
N LEU A 29 15.00 17.25 -9.02
CA LEU A 29 14.56 17.34 -7.62
C LEU A 29 13.24 16.59 -7.43
N ILE A 30 13.09 15.88 -6.32
CA ILE A 30 11.83 15.18 -6.02
C ILE A 30 10.94 16.09 -5.18
N VAL A 31 9.93 16.64 -5.85
CA VAL A 31 8.81 17.37 -5.26
C VAL A 31 7.65 16.38 -5.13
N CYS A 32 7.22 16.08 -3.90
CA CYS A 32 6.12 15.16 -3.63
C CYS A 32 5.54 15.45 -2.25
N TRP A 33 4.23 15.22 -2.06
CA TRP A 33 3.60 15.29 -0.73
C TRP A 33 3.94 14.07 0.17
N VAL A 34 4.69 13.09 -0.34
CA VAL A 34 5.16 11.89 0.37
C VAL A 34 6.68 11.71 0.13
N CYS A 35 7.38 11.03 1.04
CA CYS A 35 8.83 10.81 0.91
C CYS A 35 9.18 10.08 -0.41
N PRO A 36 10.24 10.49 -1.14
CA PRO A 36 10.81 9.68 -2.22
C PRO A 36 11.37 8.33 -1.74
N CYS A 37 11.59 8.20 -0.43
CA CYS A 37 11.89 6.94 0.22
C CYS A 37 10.62 6.10 0.36
N CYS A 38 10.30 5.30 -0.65
CA CYS A 38 9.25 4.30 -0.51
C CYS A 38 9.63 3.33 0.61
N LYS A 39 8.77 3.22 1.62
CA LYS A 39 8.77 2.13 2.59
C LYS A 39 7.53 1.28 2.35
N PRO A 40 7.65 -0.07 2.27
CA PRO A 40 6.48 -0.92 2.18
C PRO A 40 5.62 -0.71 3.42
N ARG A 41 4.30 -0.67 3.26
CA ARG A 41 3.37 -0.51 4.39
C ARG A 41 2.06 -1.26 4.18
N VAL A 42 1.40 -1.58 5.29
CA VAL A 42 -0.02 -1.92 5.31
C VAL A 42 -0.80 -0.60 5.28
N ILE A 43 -1.76 -0.49 4.37
CA ILE A 43 -2.70 0.65 4.26
C ILE A 43 -3.90 0.40 5.18
N ALA A 44 -4.42 -0.83 5.16
CA ALA A 44 -5.55 -1.27 5.95
C ALA A 44 -5.56 -2.80 6.11
N SER A 45 -6.25 -3.30 7.12
CA SER A 45 -6.42 -4.73 7.38
C SER A 45 -7.84 -5.02 7.91
N GLN A 46 -8.33 -6.24 7.65
CA GLN A 46 -9.58 -6.75 8.22
C GLN A 46 -9.55 -8.28 8.28
N ILE A 47 -10.08 -8.86 9.36
CA ILE A 47 -10.35 -10.31 9.39
C ILE A 47 -11.70 -10.55 8.70
N THR A 48 -11.72 -11.40 7.68
CA THR A 48 -12.96 -11.81 6.97
C THR A 48 -13.21 -13.31 7.13
N ASN A 49 -14.46 -13.71 7.30
CA ASN A 49 -14.87 -15.11 7.39
C ASN A 49 -16.32 -15.26 6.93
N ALA A 50 -16.61 -16.13 5.96
CA ALA A 50 -17.95 -16.31 5.41
C ALA A 50 -18.96 -16.96 6.37
N ASN A 51 -18.49 -17.62 7.43
CA ASN A 51 -19.32 -18.37 8.39
C ASN A 51 -19.59 -17.60 9.70
N THR A 52 -18.62 -16.85 10.21
CA THR A 52 -18.64 -16.33 11.60
C THR A 52 -18.44 -14.83 11.74
N GLY A 53 -18.08 -14.11 10.66
CA GLY A 53 -17.65 -12.72 10.73
C GLY A 53 -18.04 -11.91 9.50
N PRO A 54 -17.47 -10.71 9.30
CA PRO A 54 -17.73 -9.94 8.11
C PRO A 54 -17.16 -10.66 6.89
N LYS A 55 -18.04 -11.32 6.13
CA LYS A 55 -17.71 -11.91 4.82
C LYS A 55 -17.18 -10.87 3.83
N THR A 56 -17.66 -9.64 3.97
CA THR A 56 -17.34 -8.51 3.08
C THR A 56 -16.46 -7.50 3.80
N TRP A 57 -15.35 -7.12 3.17
CA TRP A 57 -14.52 -5.96 3.51
C TRP A 57 -14.84 -4.82 2.54
N ASN A 58 -15.35 -3.70 3.06
CA ASN A 58 -15.58 -2.47 2.29
C ASN A 58 -14.24 -1.74 2.04
N LEU A 59 -13.89 -1.56 0.77
CA LEU A 59 -12.64 -0.97 0.30
C LEU A 59 -12.81 0.45 -0.28
N ARG A 60 -14.05 0.92 -0.45
CA ARG A 60 -14.36 2.29 -0.92
C ARG A 60 -13.59 3.41 -0.21
N PRO A 61 -13.32 3.36 1.12
CA PRO A 61 -12.50 4.38 1.80
C PRO A 61 -11.06 4.52 1.25
N TYR A 62 -10.57 3.52 0.51
CA TYR A 62 -9.19 3.47 -0.04
C TYR A 62 -9.13 3.68 -1.56
N GLN A 63 -10.26 4.03 -2.21
CA GLN A 63 -10.33 4.34 -3.64
C GLN A 63 -10.05 5.81 -3.99
N GLY A 64 -9.84 6.67 -2.98
CA GLY A 64 -9.53 8.08 -3.16
C GLY A 64 -8.09 8.34 -3.62
N ASP A 65 -7.80 9.61 -3.88
CA ASP A 65 -6.44 10.10 -4.15
C ASP A 65 -5.59 10.11 -2.86
N LYS A 66 -4.26 10.13 -3.00
CA LYS A 66 -3.27 10.22 -1.92
C LYS A 66 -3.26 9.04 -0.93
N ILE A 67 -3.98 7.95 -1.20
CA ILE A 67 -4.01 6.72 -0.39
C ILE A 67 -2.67 5.96 -0.46
N GLY A 68 -2.09 5.87 -1.66
CA GLY A 68 -0.82 5.22 -1.95
C GLY A 68 0.27 6.20 -2.41
N LEU A 69 1.50 5.70 -2.51
CA LEU A 69 2.63 6.44 -3.09
C LEU A 69 2.63 6.33 -4.62
N PRO A 70 2.61 7.45 -5.38
CA PRO A 70 2.54 7.43 -6.85
C PRO A 70 3.65 6.63 -7.53
N GLY A 71 3.27 5.82 -8.53
CA GLY A 71 4.20 4.99 -9.32
C GLY A 71 4.61 3.67 -8.66
N HIS A 72 4.05 3.35 -7.49
CA HIS A 72 4.28 2.10 -6.79
C HIS A 72 3.12 1.09 -7.00
N ARG A 73 3.10 0.00 -6.23
CA ARG A 73 2.14 -1.10 -6.39
C ARG A 73 1.28 -1.26 -5.14
N TRP A 74 0.08 -1.80 -5.30
CA TRP A 74 -0.77 -2.23 -4.19
C TRP A 74 -1.22 -3.67 -4.39
N ARG A 75 -1.54 -4.37 -3.30
CA ARG A 75 -2.16 -5.71 -3.33
C ARG A 75 -3.07 -5.95 -2.14
N ILE A 76 -4.07 -6.80 -2.32
CA ILE A 76 -4.88 -7.41 -1.27
C ILE A 76 -4.42 -8.85 -1.10
N ARG A 77 -4.05 -9.25 0.11
CA ARG A 77 -3.67 -10.64 0.42
C ARG A 77 -4.10 -11.06 1.82
N ASP A 78 -4.26 -12.36 2.02
CA ASP A 78 -4.30 -12.96 3.36
C ASP A 78 -2.86 -13.09 3.89
N VAL A 79 -2.61 -12.72 5.14
CA VAL A 79 -1.29 -12.82 5.78
C VAL A 79 -1.13 -14.03 6.71
N GLY A 80 -2.23 -14.70 7.01
CA GLY A 80 -2.29 -15.80 7.95
C GLY A 80 -2.24 -15.35 9.41
N GLU A 81 -2.88 -16.14 10.28
CA GLU A 81 -3.00 -15.84 11.72
C GLU A 81 -1.64 -15.62 12.40
N SER A 82 -0.63 -16.41 12.04
CA SER A 82 0.69 -16.33 12.64
C SER A 82 1.35 -14.96 12.44
N HIS A 83 1.22 -14.37 11.24
CA HIS A 83 1.77 -13.03 10.97
C HIS A 83 0.90 -11.93 11.58
N HIS A 84 -0.43 -12.11 11.59
CA HIS A 84 -1.33 -11.17 12.25
C HIS A 84 -1.06 -11.05 13.76
N ASN A 85 -0.78 -12.17 14.42
CA ASN A 85 -0.47 -12.22 15.85
C ASN A 85 1.00 -11.91 16.16
N ASN A 86 1.91 -12.04 15.20
CA ASN A 86 3.33 -11.75 15.33
C ASN A 86 3.92 -11.26 14.00
N SER A 87 4.25 -9.97 13.90
CA SER A 87 4.83 -9.36 12.70
C SER A 87 6.18 -9.94 12.28
N ASP A 88 6.90 -10.61 13.19
CA ASP A 88 8.18 -11.27 12.89
C ASP A 88 7.99 -12.69 12.31
N ALA A 89 6.78 -13.26 12.38
CA ALA A 89 6.47 -14.53 11.75
C ALA A 89 6.36 -14.38 10.22
N SER A 90 6.72 -15.42 9.47
CA SER A 90 6.54 -15.39 8.01
C SER A 90 5.06 -15.23 7.67
N CYS A 91 4.77 -14.27 6.79
CA CYS A 91 3.48 -14.20 6.15
C CYS A 91 3.23 -15.49 5.36
N SER A 92 2.01 -16.01 5.48
CA SER A 92 1.48 -17.10 4.65
C SER A 92 0.20 -16.60 3.98
N GLY A 93 -0.20 -17.20 2.86
CA GLY A 93 -1.50 -16.88 2.23
C GLY A 93 -1.47 -16.11 0.92
N THR A 94 -2.65 -16.10 0.30
CA THR A 94 -2.90 -15.84 -1.12
C THR A 94 -3.03 -14.35 -1.43
N ILE A 95 -2.49 -13.92 -2.57
CA ILE A 95 -2.81 -12.61 -3.17
C ILE A 95 -4.13 -12.73 -3.94
N TYR A 96 -5.14 -11.94 -3.57
CA TYR A 96 -6.46 -11.97 -4.20
C TYR A 96 -6.63 -10.90 -5.27
N ASN A 97 -5.98 -9.73 -5.10
CA ASN A 97 -6.01 -8.63 -6.06
C ASN A 97 -4.72 -7.83 -5.98
N ASN A 98 -4.33 -7.17 -7.08
CA ASN A 98 -3.19 -6.26 -7.12
C ASN A 98 -3.34 -5.23 -8.24
N GLY A 99 -2.60 -4.13 -8.16
CA GLY A 99 -2.64 -3.08 -9.17
C GLY A 99 -1.54 -2.04 -9.04
N THR A 100 -1.64 -0.99 -9.86
CA THR A 100 -0.77 0.19 -9.85
C THR A 100 -1.31 1.27 -8.93
N ILE A 101 -0.41 2.13 -8.45
CA ILE A 101 -0.76 3.39 -7.80
C ILE A 101 -0.45 4.50 -8.79
N ASP A 102 -1.46 5.29 -9.16
CA ASP A 102 -1.33 6.31 -10.20
C ASP A 102 -0.62 7.60 -9.73
N GLY A 103 -0.55 8.59 -10.62
CA GLY A 103 0.11 9.88 -10.35
C GLY A 103 -0.45 10.66 -9.15
N ASN A 104 -1.72 10.44 -8.79
CA ASN A 104 -2.38 11.10 -7.67
C ASN A 104 -2.30 10.28 -6.37
N GLY A 105 -1.73 9.08 -6.42
CA GLY A 105 -1.67 8.18 -5.28
C GLY A 105 -2.94 7.32 -5.13
N LYS A 106 -3.78 7.23 -6.16
CA LYS A 106 -4.99 6.41 -6.13
C LYS A 106 -4.67 4.96 -6.48
N LEU A 107 -5.33 4.03 -5.78
CA LEU A 107 -5.17 2.58 -5.98
C LEU A 107 -5.95 2.15 -7.23
N THR A 108 -5.30 2.18 -8.39
CA THR A 108 -5.94 1.91 -9.69
C THR A 108 -6.49 0.48 -9.73
N GLY A 109 -7.78 0.33 -10.01
CA GLY A 109 -8.45 -0.97 -10.10
C GLY A 109 -8.77 -1.63 -8.75
N LEU A 110 -8.67 -0.91 -7.62
CA LEU A 110 -9.12 -1.42 -6.33
C LEU A 110 -10.65 -1.63 -6.37
N PRO A 111 -11.17 -2.85 -6.12
CA PRO A 111 -12.61 -3.09 -6.09
C PRO A 111 -13.27 -2.35 -4.92
N ASP A 112 -14.58 -2.09 -5.02
CA ASP A 112 -15.37 -1.46 -3.96
C ASP A 112 -15.40 -2.29 -2.67
N GLU A 113 -15.35 -3.61 -2.82
CA GLU A 113 -15.38 -4.56 -1.73
C GLU A 113 -14.56 -5.82 -2.07
N PHE A 114 -14.08 -6.49 -1.02
CA PHE A 114 -13.56 -7.85 -1.10
C PHE A 114 -14.51 -8.79 -0.36
N VAL A 115 -14.95 -9.87 -1.02
CA VAL A 115 -15.89 -10.85 -0.46
C VAL A 115 -15.19 -12.19 -0.29
N SER A 116 -15.03 -12.65 0.95
CA SER A 116 -14.43 -13.95 1.25
C SER A 116 -15.38 -15.09 0.84
N GLY A 117 -14.87 -16.06 0.08
CA GLY A 117 -15.57 -17.31 -0.25
C GLY A 117 -15.32 -18.44 0.75
N TYR A 118 -14.44 -18.23 1.75
CA TYR A 118 -13.94 -19.25 2.66
C TYR A 118 -14.53 -19.12 4.08
N GLY A 119 -14.65 -20.25 4.77
CA GLY A 119 -15.25 -20.36 6.11
C GLY A 119 -14.28 -20.28 7.29
N TYR A 120 -13.01 -19.94 7.03
CA TYR A 120 -11.97 -19.72 8.04
C TYR A 120 -11.69 -18.21 8.20
N ASN A 121 -10.96 -17.82 9.25
CA ASN A 121 -10.54 -16.42 9.43
C ASN A 121 -9.40 -16.10 8.46
N GLY A 122 -9.70 -15.36 7.39
CA GLY A 122 -8.69 -14.79 6.51
C GLY A 122 -8.22 -13.47 7.08
N TYR A 123 -6.91 -13.33 7.30
CA TYR A 123 -6.29 -12.17 7.93
C TYR A 123 -5.86 -11.21 6.82
N MET A 124 -6.83 -10.46 6.29
CA MET A 124 -6.66 -9.70 5.04
C MET A 124 -5.91 -8.38 5.26
N GLU A 125 -5.00 -8.07 4.35
CA GLU A 125 -4.29 -6.81 4.29
C GLU A 125 -4.28 -6.19 2.88
N LEU A 126 -4.45 -4.88 2.85
CA LEU A 126 -4.25 -4.01 1.70
C LEU A 126 -2.87 -3.38 1.86
N GLN A 127 -1.91 -3.88 1.11
CA GLN A 127 -0.49 -3.51 1.21
C GLN A 127 -0.07 -2.58 0.08
N GLN A 128 0.88 -1.69 0.36
CA GLN A 128 1.67 -0.94 -0.61
C GLN A 128 3.07 -1.57 -0.75
N GLY A 129 3.47 -1.86 -2.00
CA GLY A 129 4.75 -2.43 -2.37
C GLY A 129 5.64 -1.43 -3.10
N CYS A 130 6.91 -1.38 -2.70
CA CYS A 130 7.91 -0.48 -3.22
C CYS A 130 8.63 -1.06 -4.43
N VAL A 131 8.22 -0.63 -5.62
CA VAL A 131 9.02 -0.80 -6.85
C VAL A 131 10.42 -0.22 -6.65
N ARG A 132 11.43 -1.03 -6.93
CA ARG A 132 12.87 -0.73 -6.82
C ARG A 132 13.46 -0.40 -8.20
N ASP A 133 14.71 0.08 -8.22
CA ASP A 133 15.40 0.49 -9.46
C ASP A 133 15.63 -0.66 -10.45
N ASP A 134 15.65 -1.91 -9.97
CA ASP A 134 15.73 -3.15 -10.76
C ASP A 134 14.37 -3.67 -11.24
N GLY A 135 13.27 -3.01 -10.86
CA GLY A 135 11.89 -3.43 -11.16
C GLY A 135 11.30 -4.43 -10.18
N SER A 136 12.07 -4.94 -9.21
CA SER A 136 11.52 -5.76 -8.12
C SER A 136 10.56 -4.96 -7.24
N ILE A 137 9.66 -5.64 -6.52
CA ILE A 137 8.71 -4.98 -5.62
C ILE A 137 8.96 -5.50 -4.20
N GLU A 138 9.43 -4.62 -3.33
CA GLU A 138 9.54 -4.91 -1.91
C GLU A 138 8.18 -4.72 -1.23
N TRP A 139 7.68 -5.74 -0.55
CA TRP A 139 6.39 -5.72 0.15
C TRP A 139 6.59 -5.78 1.67
N PRO A 140 5.60 -5.40 2.50
CA PRO A 140 5.66 -5.61 3.96
C PRO A 140 5.86 -7.09 4.30
N CYS A 141 5.15 -7.94 3.54
CA CYS A 141 5.33 -9.38 3.51
C CYS A 141 6.17 -9.76 2.29
N PRO A 142 7.46 -10.11 2.43
CA PRO A 142 8.31 -10.43 1.28
C PRO A 142 7.91 -11.73 0.56
N ASN A 143 7.21 -12.63 1.25
CA ASN A 143 6.74 -13.91 0.70
C ASN A 143 5.32 -13.78 0.12
N GLY A 144 5.12 -14.36 -1.07
CA GLY A 144 3.87 -14.33 -1.84
C GLY A 144 3.99 -13.49 -3.11
#